data_AF-A0A3B0X6V7-F1
#
_entry.id   AF-A0A3B0X6V7-F1
#
_cell.length_a   1.000
_cell.length_b   1.000
_cell.length_c   1.000
_cell.angle_alpha   90.00
_cell.angle_beta   90.00
_cell.angle_gamma   90.00
#
_symmetry.space_group_name_H-M   'P 1'
#
loop_
_entity.id
_entity.type
_entity.pdbx_description
1 polymer ?
#
loop_
_entity_poly.entity_id
_entity_poly.type
_entity_poly.pdbx_seq_one_letter_code
_entity_poly.pdbx_strand_id
1 'polypeptide(L)'
;MSILKKMFFFILTVMFFISAACEADVFSSQQTETLPKLMLGEWQVTSVLTDQGKKTQVQGLGDKYIIPKYLGRIVSLESDRLSINTPYDETCEMPEFFSHKSSAEKIIAKSISSRFPEPSHPTPQDMGLPLKNNTLVNVLYLVCEKKLRAKDEGMSALADLTNVVWFIQLDKNKLAMSWHEETILILKRLSKNAKPVASFNCEKAGTLVEKTICGSVGVAAYDKSLSQSYKLVMAYYKSNPNTKSIISDLKKSQREWLKQRDACGADSTCLEKVMSIRIGDLNYDLGDYMYQNR
;
A
#
# COMPACT_ATOMS: atom_id res chain seq x y z
N MET A 1 48.56 79.16 1.11
CA MET A 1 48.47 78.05 2.08
C MET A 1 47.17 77.30 1.77
N SER A 2 47.21 76.29 0.89
CA SER A 2 47.46 74.86 1.22
C SER A 2 46.43 74.32 2.23
N ILE A 3 45.65 73.24 2.04
CA ILE A 3 45.24 72.33 0.96
C ILE A 3 44.20 71.37 1.62
N LEU A 4 43.19 70.92 0.87
CA LEU A 4 42.33 69.71 1.02
C LEU A 4 41.60 69.43 2.37
N LYS A 5 40.26 69.47 2.43
CA LYS A 5 39.28 68.41 2.04
C LYS A 5 39.65 66.98 2.50
N LYS A 6 38.91 66.42 3.47
CA LYS A 6 37.96 65.30 3.25
C LYS A 6 37.32 64.76 4.54
N MET A 7 36.00 64.60 4.45
CA MET A 7 35.17 63.47 4.92
C MET A 7 34.97 63.23 6.42
N PHE A 8 33.78 63.65 6.87
CA PHE A 8 32.78 62.85 7.60
C PHE A 8 33.11 61.36 7.73
N PHE A 9 33.09 60.81 8.95
CA PHE A 9 32.23 59.68 9.30
C PHE A 9 32.22 59.48 10.83
N PHE A 10 31.03 59.62 11.41
CA PHE A 10 30.71 59.31 12.81
C PHE A 10 30.50 57.79 12.87
N ILE A 11 31.47 57.03 13.39
CA ILE A 11 31.30 55.58 13.56
C ILE A 11 30.68 55.34 14.94
N LEU A 12 29.35 55.24 14.94
CA LEU A 12 28.56 54.66 16.01
C LEU A 12 28.87 53.16 16.05
N THR A 13 29.45 52.67 17.15
CA THR A 13 29.65 51.24 17.41
C THR A 13 28.30 50.56 17.57
N VAL A 14 27.75 50.04 16.47
CA VAL A 14 26.62 49.11 16.49
C VAL A 14 27.13 47.76 16.95
N MET A 15 26.74 47.34 18.16
CA MET A 15 26.85 45.94 18.59
C MET A 15 26.03 45.08 17.61
N PHE A 16 26.72 44.37 16.72
CA PHE A 16 26.13 43.30 15.94
C PHE A 16 25.93 42.10 16.88
N PHE A 17 24.75 42.00 17.50
CA PHE A 17 24.25 40.70 17.94
C PHE A 17 23.93 39.91 16.67
N ILE A 18 24.86 39.06 16.25
CA ILE A 18 24.57 38.00 15.28
C ILE A 18 23.70 37.00 16.03
N SER A 19 22.38 37.23 16.04
CA SER A 19 21.43 36.16 16.29
C SER A 19 21.59 35.18 15.13
N ALA A 20 22.29 34.08 15.39
CA ALA A 20 22.17 32.89 14.57
C ALA A 20 20.69 32.49 14.61
N ALA A 21 19.93 32.93 13.61
CA ALA A 21 18.64 32.36 13.33
C ALA A 21 18.93 30.95 12.84
N CYS A 22 18.91 29.98 13.76
CA CYS A 22 18.61 28.62 13.38
C CYS A 22 17.29 28.69 12.60
N GLU A 23 17.34 28.32 11.32
CA GLU A 23 16.17 27.84 10.60
C GLU A 23 15.77 26.51 11.28
N ALA A 24 15.17 26.62 12.46
CA ALA A 24 14.25 25.62 12.92
C ALA A 24 13.05 25.75 11.98
N ASP A 25 12.88 24.78 11.09
CA ASP A 25 11.58 24.50 10.48
C ASP A 25 10.62 24.12 11.61
N VAL A 26 10.13 25.15 12.30
CA VAL A 26 9.10 25.04 13.32
C VAL A 26 7.84 24.64 12.56
N PHE A 27 7.42 23.39 12.77
CA PHE A 27 6.06 22.91 12.54
C PHE A 27 5.10 23.77 13.36
N SER A 28 4.86 24.98 12.86
CA SER A 28 3.93 25.96 13.38
C SER A 28 2.55 25.61 12.81
N SER A 29 1.65 25.18 13.70
CA SER A 29 0.24 24.83 13.44
C SER A 29 -0.02 23.54 12.63
N GLN A 30 0.12 22.37 13.26
CA GLN A 30 -0.63 21.19 12.80
C GLN A 30 -2.09 21.35 13.26
N GLN A 31 -2.97 21.77 12.36
CA GLN A 31 -4.39 21.60 12.58
C GLN A 31 -4.72 20.12 12.44
N THR A 32 -5.34 19.52 13.46
CA THR A 32 -6.01 18.22 13.33
C THR A 32 -7.12 18.41 12.29
N GLU A 33 -6.89 17.93 11.08
CA GLU A 33 -7.92 17.95 10.05
C GLU A 33 -8.84 16.76 10.30
N THR A 34 -10.15 17.00 10.43
CA THR A 34 -11.14 15.92 10.32
C THR A 34 -10.94 15.23 8.97
N LEU A 35 -10.90 13.89 8.94
CA LEU A 35 -10.73 13.11 7.72
C LEU A 35 -11.53 13.74 6.57
N PRO A 36 -10.87 14.25 5.51
CA PRO A 36 -11.57 14.90 4.42
C PRO A 36 -12.76 14.06 3.98
N LYS A 37 -13.98 14.64 4.01
CA LYS A 37 -15.22 13.92 3.68
C LYS A 37 -15.14 13.19 2.34
N LEU A 38 -14.31 13.71 1.43
CA LEU A 38 -14.02 13.14 0.11
C LEU A 38 -13.20 11.84 0.16
N MET A 39 -12.65 11.43 1.29
CA MET A 39 -11.96 10.14 1.47
C MET A 39 -12.82 9.09 2.15
N LEU A 40 -13.86 9.48 2.89
CA LEU A 40 -14.77 8.53 3.52
C LEU A 40 -15.42 7.57 2.51
N GLY A 41 -15.63 6.34 2.94
CA GLY A 41 -16.30 5.27 2.20
C GLY A 41 -15.37 4.11 1.83
N GLU A 42 -15.88 3.25 0.96
CA GLU A 42 -15.18 2.04 0.52
C GLU A 42 -14.33 2.30 -0.72
N TRP A 43 -13.16 1.67 -0.74
CA TRP A 43 -12.19 1.76 -1.82
C TRP A 43 -11.67 0.38 -2.17
N GLN A 44 -11.57 0.07 -3.46
CA GLN A 44 -10.98 -1.18 -3.90
C GLN A 44 -9.51 -0.97 -4.31
N VAL A 45 -8.63 -1.84 -3.84
CA VAL A 45 -7.24 -1.91 -4.28
C VAL A 45 -7.21 -2.40 -5.73
N THR A 46 -6.78 -1.53 -6.65
CA THR A 46 -6.68 -1.80 -8.08
C THR A 46 -5.27 -2.07 -8.56
N SER A 47 -4.26 -1.68 -7.78
CA SER A 47 -2.86 -2.01 -8.03
C SER A 47 -2.10 -2.06 -6.71
N VAL A 48 -1.11 -2.96 -6.65
CA VAL A 48 -0.14 -3.05 -5.57
C VAL A 48 1.21 -2.74 -6.19
N LEU A 49 1.80 -1.64 -5.77
CA LEU A 49 3.04 -1.11 -6.30
C LEU A 49 4.18 -1.47 -5.37
N THR A 50 5.25 -1.99 -5.96
CA THR A 50 6.51 -2.31 -5.28
C THR A 50 7.65 -1.70 -6.07
N ASP A 51 8.80 -1.56 -5.43
CA ASP A 51 9.99 -1.02 -6.07
C ASP A 51 10.42 -1.86 -7.30
N GLN A 52 10.42 -1.24 -8.48
CA GLN A 52 10.88 -1.83 -9.75
C GLN A 52 12.28 -1.36 -10.19
N GLY A 53 12.96 -0.53 -9.39
CA GLY A 53 14.16 0.21 -9.80
C GLY A 53 15.39 -0.63 -10.14
N LYS A 54 15.34 -1.94 -9.89
CA LYS A 54 16.30 -2.91 -10.41
C LYS A 54 15.61 -3.89 -11.36
N LYS A 55 15.30 -3.48 -12.59
CA LYS A 55 15.03 -4.43 -13.68
C LYS A 55 16.15 -5.49 -13.84
N THR A 56 17.33 -5.25 -13.28
CA THR A 56 18.56 -6.04 -13.41
C THR A 56 18.98 -6.87 -12.19
N GLN A 57 18.40 -6.68 -10.99
CA GLN A 57 18.54 -7.68 -9.92
C GLN A 57 17.28 -8.52 -9.93
N VAL A 58 17.34 -9.60 -10.71
CA VAL A 58 16.42 -10.75 -10.70
C VAL A 58 15.08 -10.37 -10.08
N GLN A 59 14.23 -9.68 -10.85
CA GLN A 59 12.78 -9.74 -10.62
C GLN A 59 12.53 -11.20 -10.27
N GLY A 60 12.12 -11.47 -9.02
CA GLY A 60 12.14 -12.83 -8.49
C GLY A 60 11.45 -13.66 -9.55
N LEU A 61 12.06 -14.75 -10.05
CA LEU A 61 11.55 -15.42 -11.27
C LEU A 61 10.01 -15.69 -11.21
N GLY A 62 9.43 -15.67 -10.00
CA GLY A 62 8.03 -15.87 -9.65
C GLY A 62 7.13 -14.63 -9.62
N ASP A 63 7.62 -13.38 -9.65
CA ASP A 63 6.77 -12.18 -9.43
C ASP A 63 5.65 -12.07 -10.48
N LYS A 64 5.94 -12.46 -11.73
CA LYS A 64 4.93 -12.49 -12.81
C LYS A 64 3.90 -13.61 -12.67
N TYR A 65 4.16 -14.58 -11.79
CA TYR A 65 3.30 -15.74 -11.52
C TYR A 65 2.59 -15.63 -10.16
N ILE A 66 2.83 -14.55 -9.40
CA ILE A 66 2.27 -14.32 -8.09
C ILE A 66 1.27 -13.16 -8.18
N ILE A 67 0.04 -13.39 -7.73
CA ILE A 67 -0.93 -12.30 -7.57
C ILE A 67 -0.59 -11.55 -6.28
N PRO A 68 -0.46 -10.21 -6.31
CA PRO A 68 -0.17 -9.43 -5.11
C PRO A 68 -1.25 -9.60 -4.02
N LYS A 69 -0.80 -9.79 -2.78
CA LYS A 69 -1.63 -10.10 -1.60
C LYS A 69 -2.85 -9.16 -1.44
N TYR A 70 -2.65 -7.86 -1.62
CA TYR A 70 -3.69 -6.85 -1.39
C TYR A 70 -4.56 -6.55 -2.62
N LEU A 71 -4.30 -7.19 -3.77
CA LEU A 71 -5.06 -6.89 -5.00
C LEU A 71 -6.54 -7.25 -4.83
N GLY A 72 -7.42 -6.30 -5.14
CA GLY A 72 -8.87 -6.46 -5.07
C GLY A 72 -9.48 -6.31 -3.68
N ARG A 73 -8.66 -6.15 -2.62
CA ARG A 73 -9.15 -5.92 -1.26
C ARG A 73 -9.90 -4.59 -1.17
N ILE A 74 -10.82 -4.52 -0.22
CA ILE A 74 -11.63 -3.36 0.11
C ILE A 74 -11.01 -2.70 1.33
N VAL A 75 -10.63 -1.43 1.17
CA VAL A 75 -10.24 -0.52 2.24
C VAL A 75 -11.46 0.31 2.60
N SER A 76 -11.89 0.25 3.85
CA SER A 76 -12.99 1.04 4.39
C SER A 76 -12.42 2.17 5.22
N LEU A 77 -12.74 3.41 4.83
CA LEU A 77 -12.37 4.62 5.55
C LEU A 77 -13.63 5.21 6.18
N GLU A 78 -13.76 5.04 7.50
CA GLU A 78 -14.83 5.58 8.33
C GLU A 78 -14.27 6.71 9.20
N SER A 79 -15.14 7.46 9.88
CA SER A 79 -14.73 8.59 10.73
C SER A 79 -13.89 8.18 11.94
N ASP A 80 -14.12 6.97 12.43
CA ASP A 80 -13.59 6.41 13.66
C ASP A 80 -12.83 5.10 13.43
N ARG A 81 -12.73 4.64 12.17
CA ARG A 81 -12.09 3.37 11.84
C ARG A 81 -11.55 3.34 10.43
N LEU A 82 -10.34 2.81 10.27
CA LEU A 82 -9.84 2.30 8.99
C LEU A 82 -9.75 0.78 9.07
N SER A 83 -10.19 0.09 8.03
CA SER A 83 -10.01 -1.36 7.90
C SER A 83 -9.70 -1.77 6.47
N ILE A 84 -9.09 -2.93 6.31
CA ILE A 84 -8.98 -3.63 5.05
C ILE A 84 -9.60 -5.03 5.20
N ASN A 85 -10.33 -5.52 4.20
CA ASN A 85 -10.96 -6.85 4.27
C ASN A 85 -9.93 -7.98 4.08
N THR A 86 -9.05 -8.14 5.07
CA THR A 86 -8.11 -9.26 5.16
C THR A 86 -8.46 -10.14 6.36
N PRO A 87 -8.13 -11.44 6.35
CA PRO A 87 -8.51 -12.35 7.44
C PRO A 87 -7.72 -12.12 8.75
N TYR A 88 -6.82 -11.14 8.78
CA TYR A 88 -5.93 -10.87 9.91
C TYR A 88 -6.33 -9.61 10.69
N ASP A 89 -7.55 -9.11 10.50
CA ASP A 89 -8.13 -7.97 11.19
C ASP A 89 -7.18 -6.76 11.27
N GLU A 90 -6.67 -6.32 10.11
CA GLU A 90 -5.85 -5.10 9.99
C GLU A 90 -6.76 -3.85 10.13
N THR A 91 -7.03 -3.49 11.39
CA THR A 91 -7.89 -2.36 11.78
C THR A 91 -7.10 -1.27 12.49
N CYS A 92 -7.48 -0.03 12.21
CA CYS A 92 -6.98 1.18 12.85
C CYS A 92 -8.18 1.90 13.47
N GLU A 93 -8.35 1.73 14.77
CA GLU A 93 -9.39 2.39 15.54
C GLU A 93 -8.99 3.83 15.89
N MET A 94 -9.97 4.73 15.86
CA MET A 94 -9.85 6.16 16.12
C MET A 94 -8.68 6.80 15.36
N PRO A 95 -8.75 6.83 14.02
CA PRO A 95 -7.70 7.34 13.16
C PRO A 95 -7.58 8.87 13.29
N GLU A 96 -6.37 9.34 13.58
CA GLU A 96 -6.00 10.75 13.51
C GLU A 96 -5.23 11.04 12.22
N PHE A 97 -5.54 12.17 11.58
CA PHE A 97 -4.94 12.55 10.30
C PHE A 97 -4.17 13.88 10.41
N PHE A 98 -2.99 13.89 9.79
CA PHE A 98 -2.12 15.07 9.74
C PHE A 98 -1.76 15.37 8.28
N SER A 99 -2.02 16.61 7.86
CA SER A 99 -1.68 17.07 6.51
C SER A 99 -0.27 17.66 6.47
N HIS A 100 0.46 17.33 5.41
CA HIS A 100 1.77 17.89 5.16
C HIS A 100 2.03 18.00 3.66
N LYS A 101 2.52 19.16 3.23
CA LYS A 101 2.87 19.40 1.84
C LYS A 101 4.34 19.06 1.60
N SER A 102 4.60 18.14 0.67
CA SER A 102 5.95 17.73 0.30
C SER A 102 6.03 17.37 -1.18
N SER A 103 7.24 17.15 -1.71
CA SER A 103 7.39 16.58 -3.06
C SER A 103 7.14 15.07 -3.03
N ALA A 104 6.58 14.52 -4.11
CA ALA A 104 6.34 13.09 -4.23
C ALA A 104 7.61 12.27 -3.98
N GLU A 105 8.75 12.68 -4.54
CA GLU A 105 10.04 12.02 -4.33
C GLU A 105 10.45 11.95 -2.86
N LYS A 106 10.31 13.04 -2.10
CA LYS A 106 10.64 13.05 -0.67
C LYS A 106 9.76 12.10 0.13
N ILE A 107 8.48 11.95 -0.26
CA ILE A 107 7.56 11.03 0.41
C ILE A 107 7.96 9.59 0.14
N ILE A 108 8.21 9.23 -1.12
CA ILE A 108 8.63 7.87 -1.48
C ILE A 108 9.97 7.51 -0.84
N ALA A 109 10.95 8.41 -0.90
CA ALA A 109 12.26 8.17 -0.30
C ALA A 109 12.22 7.95 1.22
N LYS A 110 11.24 8.54 1.93
CA LYS A 110 11.04 8.32 3.37
C LYS A 110 10.19 7.09 3.71
N SER A 111 9.46 6.56 2.73
CA SER A 111 8.48 5.48 2.95
C SER A 111 9.00 4.10 2.59
N ILE A 112 10.04 4.05 1.76
CA ILE A 112 10.60 2.82 1.21
C ILE A 112 12.08 2.76 1.58
N SER A 113 12.55 1.57 1.94
CA SER A 113 13.93 1.37 2.37
C SER A 113 14.92 1.71 1.27
N SER A 114 16.15 2.01 1.69
CA SER A 114 17.19 2.38 0.77
C SER A 114 17.72 1.19 -0.05
N ARG A 115 18.11 1.45 -1.30
CA ARG A 115 18.78 0.52 -2.21
C ARG A 115 20.29 0.61 -2.06
N PHE A 116 20.95 -0.51 -2.35
CA PHE A 116 22.38 -0.54 -2.67
C PHE A 116 22.63 -1.30 -3.98
N PRO A 117 23.45 -0.79 -4.93
CA PRO A 117 24.12 0.53 -4.95
C PRO A 117 23.17 1.68 -5.35
N GLU A 118 23.65 2.93 -5.26
CA GLU A 118 22.92 4.18 -5.58
C GLU A 118 22.17 4.15 -6.95
N PRO A 119 21.04 4.89 -7.09
CA PRO A 119 20.46 5.82 -6.13
C PRO A 119 19.84 5.11 -4.92
N SER A 120 20.11 5.65 -3.73
CA SER A 120 19.78 5.03 -2.46
C SER A 120 18.29 4.95 -2.19
N HIS A 121 17.40 5.68 -2.87
CA HIS A 121 15.96 5.56 -2.61
C HIS A 121 15.13 5.49 -3.90
N PRO A 122 14.01 4.75 -3.89
CA PRO A 122 13.12 4.71 -5.04
C PRO A 122 12.46 6.06 -5.33
N THR A 123 12.31 6.35 -6.61
CA THR A 123 11.51 7.47 -7.10
C THR A 123 10.03 7.06 -7.25
N PRO A 124 9.09 8.02 -7.39
CA PRO A 124 7.72 7.68 -7.75
C PRO A 124 7.62 6.82 -9.03
N GLN A 125 8.47 7.07 -10.02
CA GLN A 125 8.54 6.31 -11.27
C GLN A 125 8.98 4.86 -11.02
N ASP A 126 9.96 4.65 -10.14
CA ASP A 126 10.42 3.29 -9.81
C ASP A 126 9.33 2.48 -9.10
N MET A 127 8.48 3.14 -8.32
CA MET A 127 7.29 2.52 -7.73
C MET A 127 6.15 2.36 -8.75
N GLY A 128 6.23 2.96 -9.93
CA GLY A 128 5.12 3.00 -10.90
C GLY A 128 3.97 3.95 -10.51
N LEU A 129 4.23 4.92 -9.63
CA LEU A 129 3.27 5.96 -9.28
C LEU A 129 3.14 7.01 -10.39
N PRO A 130 1.92 7.47 -10.72
CA PRO A 130 1.68 8.46 -11.78
C PRO A 130 1.98 9.90 -11.32
N LEU A 131 3.12 10.12 -10.66
CA LEU A 131 3.56 11.42 -10.12
C LEU A 131 4.99 11.71 -10.58
N LYS A 132 5.33 12.96 -10.93
CA LYS A 132 6.71 13.37 -11.21
C LYS A 132 7.43 13.65 -9.88
N ASN A 133 8.76 13.51 -9.83
CA ASN A 133 9.55 13.72 -8.59
C ASN A 133 9.22 15.03 -7.87
N ASN A 134 9.20 16.14 -8.62
CA ASN A 134 8.97 17.49 -8.09
C ASN A 134 7.48 17.86 -7.93
N THR A 135 6.55 16.94 -8.20
CA THR A 135 5.13 17.20 -7.98
C THR A 135 4.91 17.41 -6.48
N LEU A 136 4.45 18.61 -6.11
CA LEU A 136 4.02 18.90 -4.74
C LEU A 136 2.68 18.22 -4.49
N VAL A 137 2.62 17.41 -3.44
CA VAL A 137 1.43 16.68 -3.01
C VAL A 137 1.08 17.10 -1.59
N ASN A 138 -0.22 17.12 -1.29
CA ASN A 138 -0.68 17.13 0.09
C ASN A 138 -0.77 15.67 0.54
N VAL A 139 0.05 15.30 1.53
CA VAL A 139 0.08 13.95 2.11
C VAL A 139 -0.69 13.97 3.40
N LEU A 140 -1.53 12.97 3.60
CA LEU A 140 -2.30 12.79 4.81
C LEU A 140 -1.75 11.57 5.53
N TYR A 141 -1.01 11.81 6.61
CA TYR A 141 -0.51 10.76 7.48
C TYR A 141 -1.61 10.29 8.40
N LEU A 142 -1.68 8.99 8.60
CA LEU A 142 -2.61 8.31 9.49
C LEU A 142 -1.87 7.81 10.73
N VAL A 143 -2.45 8.11 11.88
CA VAL A 143 -2.03 7.62 13.19
C VAL A 143 -3.21 6.92 13.85
N CYS A 144 -2.97 5.75 14.46
CA CYS A 144 -3.99 5.01 15.21
C CYS A 144 -3.75 5.16 16.73
N GLU A 145 -4.83 5.29 17.51
CA GLU A 145 -4.83 5.64 18.95
C GLU A 145 -3.98 4.71 19.85
N LYS A 146 -3.62 3.51 19.37
CA LYS A 146 -2.78 2.54 20.11
C LYS A 146 -1.28 2.57 19.82
N LYS A 147 -0.81 3.28 18.78
CA LYS A 147 0.62 3.34 18.42
C LYS A 147 1.33 4.62 18.87
N LEU A 148 0.60 5.64 19.33
CA LEU A 148 1.16 6.86 19.92
C LEU A 148 0.80 7.00 21.41
N ARG A 149 1.16 6.01 22.21
CA ARG A 149 1.46 6.26 23.64
C ARG A 149 2.95 6.04 23.87
N ALA A 150 3.75 6.93 23.30
CA ALA A 150 5.10 7.16 23.76
C ALA A 150 4.99 7.75 25.18
N LYS A 151 5.28 6.92 26.19
CA LYS A 151 6.09 7.47 27.27
C LYS A 151 7.43 7.78 26.62
N ASP A 152 7.85 9.02 26.82
CA ASP A 152 9.13 9.58 26.46
C ASP A 152 9.23 10.12 25.02
N GLU A 153 9.54 11.43 25.01
CA GLU A 153 10.09 12.22 23.91
C GLU A 153 9.09 12.86 22.93
N GLY A 154 8.97 14.18 23.10
CA GLY A 154 8.25 15.05 22.18
C GLY A 154 8.76 14.94 20.74
N MET A 155 7.83 15.06 19.79
CA MET A 155 8.09 15.40 18.39
C MET A 155 9.16 14.59 17.62
N SER A 156 9.29 13.29 17.90
CA SER A 156 10.13 12.35 17.11
C SER A 156 9.33 11.27 16.37
N ALA A 157 8.03 11.09 16.65
CA ALA A 157 7.27 9.96 16.13
C ALA A 157 6.97 9.97 14.61
N LEU A 158 7.30 11.05 13.90
CA LEU A 158 7.24 11.14 12.44
C LEU A 158 8.63 11.14 11.78
N ALA A 159 9.71 10.91 12.55
CA ALA A 159 11.07 10.80 12.02
C ALA A 159 11.27 9.50 11.24
N ASP A 160 10.52 8.44 11.58
CA ASP A 160 10.50 7.16 10.86
C ASP A 160 9.14 6.95 10.18
N LEU A 161 9.03 7.38 8.93
CA LEU A 161 7.81 7.25 8.13
C LEU A 161 7.66 5.86 7.46
N THR A 162 8.61 4.94 7.66
CA THR A 162 8.56 3.59 7.05
C THR A 162 7.36 2.78 7.53
N ASN A 163 6.88 3.07 8.75
CA ASN A 163 5.77 2.37 9.40
C ASN A 163 4.48 3.19 9.49
N VAL A 164 4.47 4.40 8.91
CA VAL A 164 3.32 5.30 8.95
C VAL A 164 2.51 5.13 7.67
N VAL A 165 1.22 4.81 7.82
CA VAL A 165 0.27 4.81 6.71
C VAL A 165 0.05 6.25 6.28
N TRP A 166 0.20 6.52 5.00
CA TRP A 166 -0.10 7.82 4.42
C TRP A 166 -0.97 7.69 3.19
N PHE A 167 -1.69 8.76 2.88
CA PHE A 167 -2.53 8.88 1.70
C PHE A 167 -2.07 10.05 0.84
N ILE A 168 -2.08 9.84 -0.47
CA ILE A 168 -1.99 10.90 -1.48
C ILE A 168 -3.24 10.82 -2.35
N GLN A 169 -3.97 11.93 -2.45
CA GLN A 169 -5.08 12.01 -3.38
C GLN A 169 -4.55 12.21 -4.82
N LEU A 170 -4.77 11.22 -5.69
CA LEU A 170 -4.37 11.28 -7.09
C LEU A 170 -5.44 11.94 -7.97
N ASP A 171 -6.71 11.64 -7.70
CA ASP A 171 -7.86 12.31 -8.29
C ASP A 171 -9.09 12.19 -7.35
N LYS A 172 -10.29 12.60 -7.79
CA LYS A 172 -11.53 12.53 -6.97
C LYS A 172 -11.92 11.11 -6.52
N ASN A 173 -11.51 10.09 -7.25
CA ASN A 173 -11.87 8.68 -7.10
C ASN A 173 -10.65 7.77 -7.03
N LYS A 174 -9.44 8.31 -6.86
CA LYS A 174 -8.20 7.55 -6.73
C LYS A 174 -7.31 8.09 -5.62
N LEU A 175 -6.83 7.18 -4.79
CA LEU A 175 -5.83 7.43 -3.75
C LEU A 175 -4.62 6.53 -3.96
N ALA A 176 -3.44 7.01 -3.60
CA ALA A 176 -2.31 6.15 -3.25
C ALA A 176 -2.24 6.05 -1.73
N MET A 177 -1.99 4.85 -1.21
CA MET A 177 -1.83 4.59 0.23
C MET A 177 -0.56 3.78 0.47
N SER A 178 0.32 4.19 1.38
CA SER A 178 1.38 3.28 1.84
C SER A 178 0.77 2.16 2.67
N TRP A 179 1.27 0.95 2.46
CA TRP A 179 0.86 -0.21 3.23
C TRP A 179 2.07 -1.09 3.55
N HIS A 180 1.88 -2.08 4.41
CA HIS A 180 2.91 -3.01 4.86
C HIS A 180 3.82 -3.53 3.73
N GLU A 181 5.01 -3.98 4.11
CA GLU A 181 6.00 -4.58 3.19
C GLU A 181 6.46 -3.60 2.09
N GLU A 182 6.59 -2.31 2.43
CA GLU A 182 7.05 -1.26 1.51
C GLU A 182 6.22 -1.19 0.22
N THR A 183 4.92 -1.46 0.34
CA THR A 183 4.00 -1.45 -0.79
C THR A 183 3.21 -0.15 -0.84
N ILE A 184 2.81 0.24 -2.06
CA ILE A 184 1.90 1.36 -2.26
C ILE A 184 0.65 0.84 -2.97
N LEU A 185 -0.50 1.00 -2.32
CA LEU A 185 -1.78 0.56 -2.85
C LEU A 185 -2.43 1.69 -3.65
N ILE A 186 -2.82 1.40 -4.90
CA ILE A 186 -3.66 2.29 -5.69
C ILE A 186 -5.11 1.93 -5.44
N LEU A 187 -5.80 2.80 -4.72
CA LEU A 187 -7.18 2.64 -4.33
C LEU A 187 -8.08 3.35 -5.34
N LYS A 188 -9.17 2.70 -5.73
CA LYS A 188 -10.24 3.32 -6.52
C LYS A 188 -11.53 3.31 -5.72
N ARG A 189 -12.24 4.44 -5.70
CA ARG A 189 -13.51 4.56 -4.97
C ARG A 189 -14.51 3.49 -5.44
N LEU A 190 -15.04 2.72 -4.49
CA LEU A 190 -16.09 1.76 -4.75
C LEU A 190 -17.44 2.48 -4.74
N SER A 191 -18.21 2.32 -5.81
CA SER A 191 -19.56 2.88 -5.88
C SER A 191 -20.53 2.03 -5.07
N LYS A 192 -21.55 2.65 -4.46
CA LYS A 192 -22.63 1.92 -3.75
C LYS A 192 -23.33 0.84 -4.59
N ASN A 193 -23.33 0.98 -5.92
CA ASN A 193 -23.95 0.04 -6.85
C ASN A 193 -22.90 -0.84 -7.58
N ALA A 194 -21.71 -1.00 -7.00
CA ALA A 194 -20.67 -1.82 -7.59
C ALA A 194 -21.14 -3.27 -7.71
N LYS A 195 -21.06 -3.82 -8.93
CA LYS A 195 -21.40 -5.22 -9.17
C LYS A 195 -20.20 -6.10 -8.81
N PRO A 196 -20.39 -7.17 -8.01
CA PRO A 196 -19.35 -8.15 -7.74
C PRO A 196 -18.87 -8.81 -9.03
N VAL A 197 -17.56 -9.03 -9.16
CA VAL A 197 -16.94 -9.69 -10.31
C VAL A 197 -16.12 -10.88 -9.83
N ALA A 198 -16.77 -12.04 -9.78
CA ALA A 198 -16.13 -13.31 -9.43
C ALA A 198 -15.35 -13.89 -10.63
N SER A 199 -14.71 -15.05 -10.44
CA SER A 199 -14.02 -15.78 -11.50
C SER A 199 -14.97 -16.54 -12.45
N PHE A 200 -16.26 -16.56 -12.14
CA PHE A 200 -17.35 -17.17 -12.90
C PHE A 200 -18.50 -16.15 -13.12
N ASN A 201 -19.47 -16.51 -13.96
CA ASN A 201 -20.62 -15.63 -14.21
C ASN A 201 -21.60 -15.68 -13.02
N CYS A 202 -21.71 -14.56 -12.29
CA CYS A 202 -22.59 -14.43 -11.14
C CYS A 202 -24.09 -14.61 -11.45
N GLU A 203 -24.53 -14.36 -12.67
CA GLU A 203 -25.91 -14.61 -13.10
C GLU A 203 -26.23 -16.11 -13.18
N LYS A 204 -25.20 -16.96 -13.22
CA LYS A 204 -25.31 -18.42 -13.26
C LYS A 204 -25.00 -19.09 -11.91
N ALA A 205 -24.88 -18.31 -10.82
CA ALA A 205 -24.61 -18.83 -9.49
C ALA A 205 -25.75 -19.76 -9.03
N GLY A 206 -25.47 -21.06 -8.93
CA GLY A 206 -26.46 -22.08 -8.59
C GLY A 206 -26.41 -22.49 -7.12
N THR A 207 -25.21 -22.57 -6.56
CA THR A 207 -24.97 -23.01 -5.18
C THR A 207 -25.07 -21.87 -4.17
N LEU A 208 -25.24 -22.20 -2.88
CA LEU A 208 -25.25 -21.19 -1.82
C LEU A 208 -23.94 -20.40 -1.79
N VAL A 209 -22.80 -21.09 -1.83
CA VAL A 209 -21.47 -20.47 -1.83
C VAL A 209 -21.26 -19.54 -3.03
N GLU A 210 -21.66 -19.94 -4.24
CA GLU A 210 -21.54 -19.07 -5.42
C GLU A 210 -22.39 -17.80 -5.28
N LYS A 211 -23.59 -17.92 -4.71
CA LYS A 211 -24.46 -16.76 -4.43
C LYS A 211 -23.84 -15.85 -3.39
N THR A 212 -23.22 -16.39 -2.33
CA THR A 212 -22.49 -15.61 -1.32
C THR A 212 -21.33 -14.85 -1.95
N ILE A 213 -20.51 -15.52 -2.76
CA ILE A 213 -19.41 -14.90 -3.51
C ILE A 213 -19.94 -13.76 -4.38
N CYS A 214 -21.05 -13.98 -5.08
CA CYS A 214 -21.65 -12.99 -5.97
C CYS A 214 -22.48 -11.92 -5.27
N GLY A 215 -22.69 -12.02 -3.96
CA GLY A 215 -23.39 -11.03 -3.15
C GLY A 215 -22.48 -9.95 -2.56
N SER A 216 -21.16 -10.14 -2.60
CA SER A 216 -20.18 -9.21 -2.01
C SER A 216 -19.04 -8.93 -2.96
N VAL A 217 -18.70 -7.65 -3.15
CA VAL A 217 -17.54 -7.25 -3.96
C VAL A 217 -16.24 -7.77 -3.34
N GLY A 218 -16.12 -7.74 -2.01
CA GLY A 218 -14.93 -8.19 -1.28
C GLY A 218 -14.67 -9.69 -1.45
N VAL A 219 -15.72 -10.50 -1.32
CA VAL A 219 -15.66 -11.96 -1.49
C VAL A 219 -15.42 -12.33 -2.96
N ALA A 220 -16.14 -11.70 -3.90
CA ALA A 220 -15.92 -11.91 -5.33
C ALA A 220 -14.49 -11.57 -5.76
N ALA A 221 -13.90 -10.51 -5.20
CA ALA A 221 -12.53 -10.17 -5.47
C ALA A 221 -11.56 -11.25 -4.96
N TYR A 222 -11.83 -11.88 -3.82
CA TYR A 222 -11.03 -13.00 -3.32
C TYR A 222 -11.09 -14.21 -4.26
N ASP A 223 -12.29 -14.58 -4.70
CA ASP A 223 -12.50 -15.67 -5.66
C ASP A 223 -11.73 -15.41 -6.97
N LYS A 224 -11.78 -14.16 -7.46
CA LYS A 224 -11.03 -13.73 -8.64
C LYS A 224 -9.52 -13.83 -8.46
N SER A 225 -8.97 -13.29 -7.37
CA SER A 225 -7.53 -13.36 -7.07
C SER A 225 -7.07 -14.81 -6.97
N LEU A 226 -7.82 -15.66 -6.28
CA LEU A 226 -7.51 -17.09 -6.14
C LEU A 226 -7.49 -17.81 -7.50
N SER A 227 -8.53 -17.61 -8.31
CA SER A 227 -8.61 -18.23 -9.64
C SER A 227 -7.44 -17.81 -10.54
N GLN A 228 -7.01 -16.55 -10.43
CA GLN A 228 -5.85 -16.04 -11.14
C GLN A 228 -4.54 -16.66 -10.63
N SER A 229 -4.32 -16.71 -9.30
CA SER A 229 -3.16 -17.38 -8.70
C SER A 229 -3.04 -18.83 -9.17
N TYR A 230 -4.13 -19.59 -9.09
CA TYR A 230 -4.14 -20.99 -9.55
C TYR A 230 -3.75 -21.11 -11.04
N LYS A 231 -4.28 -20.23 -11.91
CA LYS A 231 -3.95 -20.22 -13.34
C LYS A 231 -2.47 -19.93 -13.59
N LEU A 232 -1.90 -18.97 -12.87
CA LEU A 232 -0.49 -18.59 -13.00
C LEU A 232 0.45 -19.69 -12.52
N VAL A 233 0.19 -20.27 -11.34
CA VAL A 233 0.95 -21.42 -10.82
C VAL A 233 0.88 -22.61 -11.79
N MET A 234 -0.32 -22.92 -12.30
CA MET A 234 -0.50 -23.97 -13.30
C MET A 234 0.27 -23.67 -14.60
N ALA A 235 0.29 -22.42 -15.06
CA ALA A 235 1.03 -22.02 -16.25
C ALA A 235 2.55 -22.17 -16.04
N TYR A 236 3.05 -21.77 -14.87
CA TYR A 236 4.46 -21.93 -14.51
C TYR A 236 4.88 -23.39 -14.57
N TYR A 237 4.17 -24.29 -13.88
CA TYR A 237 4.55 -25.70 -13.89
C TYR A 237 4.49 -26.29 -15.29
N LYS A 238 3.48 -25.95 -16.10
CA LYS A 238 3.39 -26.41 -17.50
C LYS A 238 4.55 -25.95 -18.38
N SER A 239 5.16 -24.80 -18.09
CA SER A 239 6.32 -24.30 -18.83
C SER A 239 7.66 -24.88 -18.38
N ASN A 240 7.68 -25.69 -17.31
CA ASN A 240 8.91 -26.27 -16.76
C ASN A 240 8.93 -27.80 -16.95
N PRO A 241 10.11 -28.40 -17.22
CA PRO A 241 10.24 -29.84 -17.40
C PRO A 241 10.01 -30.60 -16.09
N ASN A 242 9.65 -31.88 -16.18
CA ASN A 242 9.52 -32.81 -15.03
C ASN A 242 8.49 -32.42 -13.95
N THR A 243 7.53 -31.55 -14.25
CA THR A 243 6.49 -31.07 -13.30
C THR A 243 5.17 -31.85 -13.38
N LYS A 244 5.09 -32.94 -14.14
CA LYS A 244 3.82 -33.65 -14.41
C LYS A 244 3.13 -34.17 -13.13
N SER A 245 3.90 -34.71 -12.19
CA SER A 245 3.39 -35.13 -10.87
C SER A 245 2.87 -33.93 -10.07
N ILE A 246 3.65 -32.85 -9.99
CA ILE A 246 3.29 -31.60 -9.30
C ILE A 246 1.96 -31.03 -9.83
N ILE A 247 1.78 -31.03 -11.15
CA ILE A 247 0.52 -30.59 -11.78
C ILE A 247 -0.66 -31.48 -11.36
N SER A 248 -0.45 -32.79 -11.26
CA SER A 248 -1.47 -33.74 -10.80
C SER A 248 -1.86 -33.47 -9.35
N ASP A 249 -0.86 -33.27 -8.48
CA ASP A 249 -1.05 -33.01 -7.06
C ASP A 249 -1.72 -31.66 -6.82
N LEU A 250 -1.31 -30.61 -7.54
CA LEU A 250 -1.95 -29.30 -7.52
C LEU A 250 -3.44 -29.38 -7.91
N LYS A 251 -3.78 -30.15 -8.94
CA LYS A 251 -5.19 -30.38 -9.32
C LYS A 251 -5.97 -31.13 -8.25
N LYS A 252 -5.37 -32.13 -7.61
CA LYS A 252 -5.99 -32.90 -6.53
C LYS A 252 -6.24 -32.00 -5.31
N SER A 253 -5.20 -31.32 -4.85
CA SER A 253 -5.24 -30.35 -3.76
C SER A 253 -6.29 -29.26 -4.00
N GLN A 254 -6.39 -28.72 -5.23
CA GLN A 254 -7.40 -27.71 -5.54
C GLN A 254 -8.84 -28.25 -5.44
N ARG A 255 -9.10 -29.49 -5.90
CA ARG A 255 -10.43 -30.12 -5.76
C ARG A 255 -10.79 -30.40 -4.31
N GLU A 256 -9.81 -30.78 -3.50
CA GLU A 256 -10.01 -31.00 -2.07
C GLU A 256 -10.29 -29.68 -1.35
N TRP A 257 -9.53 -28.63 -1.67
CA TRP A 257 -9.75 -27.30 -1.13
C TRP A 257 -11.12 -26.71 -1.50
N LEU A 258 -11.64 -26.98 -2.70
CA LEU A 258 -13.00 -26.54 -3.08
C LEU A 258 -14.07 -27.06 -2.12
N LYS A 259 -13.90 -28.25 -1.54
CA LYS A 259 -14.82 -28.76 -0.50
C LYS A 259 -14.77 -27.92 0.77
N GLN A 260 -13.59 -27.41 1.14
CA GLN A 260 -13.42 -26.52 2.30
C GLN A 260 -14.10 -25.17 2.05
N ARG A 261 -13.93 -24.61 0.84
CA ARG A 261 -14.64 -23.40 0.41
C ARG A 261 -16.16 -23.59 0.47
N ASP A 262 -16.65 -24.68 -0.11
CA ASP A 262 -18.09 -24.92 -0.22
C ASP A 262 -18.74 -25.15 1.15
N ALA A 263 -17.99 -25.67 2.13
CA ALA A 263 -18.42 -25.81 3.52
C ALA A 263 -18.70 -24.47 4.22
N CYS A 264 -18.13 -23.35 3.76
CA CYS A 264 -18.44 -22.02 4.31
C CYS A 264 -19.89 -21.58 4.02
N GLY A 265 -20.52 -22.05 2.94
CA GLY A 265 -21.90 -21.70 2.59
C GLY A 265 -22.14 -20.18 2.48
N ALA A 266 -22.92 -19.64 3.42
CA ALA A 266 -23.29 -18.21 3.47
C ALA A 266 -22.33 -17.33 4.28
N ASP A 267 -21.28 -17.91 4.87
CA ASP A 267 -20.33 -17.18 5.71
C ASP A 267 -19.25 -16.49 4.84
N SER A 268 -19.45 -15.20 4.59
CA SER A 268 -18.48 -14.36 3.85
C SER A 268 -17.11 -14.34 4.52
N THR A 269 -17.03 -14.21 5.85
CA THR A 269 -15.75 -14.16 6.58
C THR A 269 -15.00 -15.48 6.45
N CYS A 270 -15.70 -16.61 6.53
CA CYS A 270 -15.14 -17.93 6.23
C CYS A 270 -14.58 -17.98 4.81
N LEU A 271 -15.35 -17.51 3.81
CA LEU A 271 -14.91 -17.51 2.40
C LEU A 271 -13.66 -16.65 2.18
N GLU A 272 -13.64 -15.42 2.70
CA GLU A 272 -12.47 -14.54 2.60
C GLU A 272 -11.23 -15.20 3.23
N LYS A 273 -11.39 -15.82 4.41
CA LYS A 273 -10.32 -16.52 5.11
C LYS A 273 -9.77 -17.70 4.32
N VAL A 274 -10.62 -18.66 3.92
CA VAL A 274 -10.15 -19.87 3.22
C VAL A 274 -9.59 -19.57 1.83
N MET A 275 -10.11 -18.54 1.14
CA MET A 275 -9.56 -18.09 -0.13
C MET A 275 -8.21 -17.40 0.03
N SER A 276 -8.08 -16.53 1.04
CA SER A 276 -6.81 -15.85 1.34
C SER A 276 -5.71 -16.83 1.72
N ILE A 277 -6.02 -17.81 2.58
CA ILE A 277 -5.06 -18.88 2.96
C ILE A 277 -4.62 -19.62 1.70
N ARG A 278 -5.56 -20.02 0.85
CA ARG A 278 -5.24 -20.76 -0.38
C ARG A 278 -4.38 -19.96 -1.37
N ILE A 279 -4.61 -18.66 -1.50
CA ILE A 279 -3.74 -17.77 -2.29
C ILE A 279 -2.31 -17.80 -1.70
N GLY A 280 -2.18 -17.72 -0.38
CA GLY A 280 -0.92 -17.83 0.33
C GLY A 280 -0.21 -19.16 0.05
N ASP A 281 -0.90 -20.28 0.21
CA ASP A 281 -0.35 -21.63 -0.05
C ASP A 281 0.16 -21.76 -1.48
N LEU A 282 -0.65 -21.33 -2.47
CA LEU A 282 -0.27 -21.38 -3.88
C LEU A 282 0.99 -20.55 -4.19
N ASN A 283 1.09 -19.37 -3.58
CA ASN A 283 2.26 -18.49 -3.74
C ASN A 283 3.49 -19.07 -3.04
N TYR A 284 3.32 -19.65 -1.85
CA TYR A 284 4.38 -20.28 -1.07
C TYR A 284 4.94 -21.52 -1.78
N ASP A 285 4.07 -22.45 -2.18
CA ASP A 285 4.45 -23.69 -2.88
C ASP A 285 5.20 -23.39 -4.18
N LEU A 286 4.73 -22.37 -4.92
CA LEU A 286 5.42 -21.91 -6.12
C LEU A 286 6.78 -21.30 -5.77
N GLY A 287 6.84 -20.37 -4.80
CA GLY A 287 8.08 -19.73 -4.37
C GLY A 287 9.14 -20.72 -3.90
N ASP A 288 8.75 -21.70 -3.09
CA ASP A 288 9.62 -22.76 -2.59
C ASP A 288 10.14 -23.64 -3.73
N TYR A 289 9.26 -24.11 -4.63
CA TYR A 289 9.69 -24.86 -5.81
C TYR A 289 10.71 -24.07 -6.65
N MET A 290 10.46 -22.79 -6.86
CA MET A 290 11.35 -21.92 -7.64
C MET A 290 12.69 -21.70 -6.95
N TYR A 291 12.72 -21.66 -5.62
CA TYR A 291 13.95 -21.54 -4.85
C TYR A 291 14.79 -22.82 -4.93
N GLN A 292 14.15 -23.99 -4.80
CA GLN A 292 14.82 -25.29 -4.83
C GLN A 292 15.37 -25.67 -6.22
N ASN A 293 14.83 -25.10 -7.29
CA ASN A 293 15.19 -25.42 -8.68
C ASN A 293 15.89 -24.24 -9.41
N ARG A 294 16.56 -23.37 -8.64
CA ARG A 294 17.42 -22.30 -9.18
C ARG A 294 18.83 -22.80 -9.53
#